data_AF-A0A811UIP7-F1
#
_entry.id   AF-A0A811UIP7-F1
#
_cell.length_a   1.000
_cell.length_b   1.000
_cell.length_c   1.000
_cell.angle_alpha   90.00
_cell.angle_beta   90.00
_cell.angle_gamma   90.00
#
_symmetry.space_group_name_H-M   'P 1'
#
loop_
_entity.id
_entity.type
_entity.pdbx_description
1 polymer ?
#
loop_
_entity_poly.entity_id
_entity_poly.type
_entity_poly.pdbx_seq_one_letter_code
_entity_poly.pdbx_strand_id
1 'polypeptide(L)'
;MFSVQNPEYIKKMIVKDFDFFVNHAPFFNSEDDPLVNGMLTVMKDQRWKNMRNTLTPIFTAAKMRAMFSLMTECFNESLDRLREATKGGTSHDVELKGWFTRLSNDIIASTAFGLKVNSYVDQNNEFYSIGQAIANFRGKQMLKFFIANAMPLVQKILGFKVFDAEKTDYFKRLVIDTMKYRQEHKIQRPDMIQLLIEAREETDQNWSDDDIVAQCEFHSNHLS
;
A
#
# COMPACT_ATOMS: atom_id res chain seq x y z
N MET A 1 -10.80 24.06 -9.96
CA MET A 1 -10.93 23.21 -8.76
C MET A 1 -11.86 23.93 -7.80
N PHE A 2 -12.93 23.30 -7.34
CA PHE A 2 -13.87 23.86 -6.37
C PHE A 2 -13.53 23.33 -4.97
N SER A 3 -13.54 24.20 -3.94
CA SER A 3 -13.35 23.79 -2.54
C SER A 3 -14.68 23.90 -1.80
N VAL A 4 -15.13 22.80 -1.20
CA VAL A 4 -16.36 22.74 -0.40
C VAL A 4 -15.95 22.65 1.07
N GLN A 5 -16.33 23.65 1.86
CA GLN A 5 -15.95 23.76 3.27
C GLN A 5 -17.11 23.53 4.24
N ASN A 6 -18.35 23.53 3.75
CA ASN A 6 -19.54 23.33 4.58
C ASN A 6 -19.78 21.82 4.83
N PRO A 7 -19.80 21.36 6.10
CA PRO A 7 -20.01 19.95 6.44
C PRO A 7 -21.30 19.35 5.90
N GLU A 8 -22.39 20.12 5.81
CA GLU A 8 -23.68 19.63 5.29
C GLU A 8 -23.58 19.30 3.80
N TYR A 9 -22.88 20.13 3.02
CA TYR A 9 -22.64 19.86 1.61
C TYR A 9 -21.66 18.69 1.42
N ILE A 10 -20.61 18.60 2.23
CA ILE A 10 -19.68 17.46 2.22
C ILE A 10 -20.44 16.15 2.49
N LYS A 11 -21.27 16.12 3.53
CA LYS A 11 -22.11 14.96 3.87
C LYS A 11 -23.07 14.62 2.74
N LYS A 12 -23.71 15.62 2.13
CA LYS A 12 -24.59 15.42 0.99
C LYS A 12 -23.85 14.77 -0.18
N MET A 13 -22.68 15.28 -0.56
CA MET A 13 -21.86 14.75 -1.65
C MET A 13 -21.34 13.33 -1.39
N ILE A 14 -20.85 13.04 -0.18
CA ILE A 14 -20.21 11.75 0.14
C ILE A 14 -21.25 10.66 0.48
N VAL A 15 -22.48 11.03 0.87
CA VAL A 15 -23.50 10.06 1.31
C VAL A 15 -24.73 10.05 0.41
N LYS A 16 -25.44 11.18 0.27
CA LYS A 16 -26.75 11.21 -0.41
C LYS A 16 -26.59 11.17 -1.93
N ASP A 17 -25.65 11.97 -2.42
CA ASP A 17 -25.40 12.17 -3.86
C ASP A 17 -24.14 11.42 -4.31
N PHE A 18 -23.72 10.39 -3.57
CA PHE A 18 -22.48 9.66 -3.83
C PHE A 18 -22.42 9.10 -5.26
N ASP A 19 -23.56 8.67 -5.81
CA ASP A 19 -23.64 8.15 -7.18
C ASP A 19 -23.23 9.17 -8.25
N PHE A 20 -23.25 10.47 -7.94
CA PHE A 20 -22.73 11.53 -8.83
C PHE A 20 -21.23 11.80 -8.63
N PHE A 21 -20.64 11.35 -7.52
CA PHE A 21 -19.26 11.62 -7.11
C PHE A 21 -18.45 10.33 -6.83
N VAL A 22 -18.68 9.29 -7.65
CA VAL A 22 -18.05 7.97 -7.48
C VAL A 22 -16.53 8.02 -7.68
N ASN A 23 -16.08 8.82 -8.65
CA ASN A 23 -14.68 8.85 -9.08
C ASN A 23 -13.86 9.85 -8.26
N HIS A 24 -12.73 9.39 -7.74
CA HIS A 24 -11.75 10.27 -7.12
C HIS A 24 -11.05 11.13 -8.19
N ALA A 25 -10.65 12.35 -7.81
CA ALA A 25 -9.75 13.13 -8.65
C ALA A 25 -8.42 12.36 -8.75
N PRO A 26 -7.94 12.01 -9.95
CA PRO A 26 -6.73 11.23 -10.10
C PRO A 26 -5.57 12.02 -9.50
N PHE A 27 -4.91 11.44 -8.50
CA PHE A 27 -3.69 12.03 -7.96
C PHE A 27 -2.58 11.94 -9.03
N PHE A 28 -2.53 10.83 -9.77
CA PHE A 28 -1.62 10.59 -10.89
C PHE A 28 -2.41 10.45 -12.20
N ASN A 29 -2.07 11.24 -13.22
CA ASN A 29 -2.48 10.97 -14.59
C ASN A 29 -1.46 10.01 -15.22
N SER A 30 -1.71 8.70 -15.11
CA SER A 30 -0.93 7.69 -15.82
C SER A 30 -1.87 6.65 -16.43
N GLU A 31 -2.60 7.05 -17.48
CA GLU A 31 -3.40 6.14 -18.30
C GLU A 31 -2.59 4.91 -18.77
N ASP A 32 -1.26 5.05 -18.84
CA ASP A 32 -0.35 4.04 -19.36
C ASP A 32 0.34 3.19 -18.27
N ASP A 33 0.04 3.38 -16.97
CA ASP A 33 0.61 2.55 -15.89
C ASP A 33 -0.43 1.59 -15.30
N PRO A 34 -0.33 0.27 -15.60
CA PRO A 34 -1.29 -0.73 -15.13
C PRO A 34 -1.40 -0.82 -13.60
N LEU A 35 -0.29 -0.65 -12.86
CA LEU A 35 -0.31 -0.75 -11.40
C LEU A 35 -1.03 0.45 -10.78
N VAL A 36 -0.75 1.66 -11.28
CA VAL A 36 -1.43 2.87 -10.79
C VAL A 36 -2.92 2.84 -11.15
N ASN A 37 -3.27 2.44 -12.36
CA ASN A 37 -4.68 2.32 -12.78
C ASN A 37 -5.42 1.17 -12.09
N GLY A 38 -4.69 0.18 -11.57
CA GLY A 38 -5.20 -0.90 -10.75
C GLY A 38 -5.52 -0.46 -9.32
N MET A 39 -5.00 0.66 -8.82
CA MET A 39 -5.24 1.09 -7.43
C MET A 39 -6.71 1.46 -7.21
N LEU A 40 -7.30 1.04 -6.08
CA LEU A 40 -8.69 1.34 -5.75
C LEU A 40 -9.01 2.84 -5.76
N THR A 41 -8.07 3.73 -5.44
CA THR A 41 -8.31 5.19 -5.48
C THR A 41 -8.25 5.80 -6.88
N VAL A 42 -7.76 5.06 -7.87
CA VAL A 42 -7.62 5.52 -9.25
C VAL A 42 -8.67 4.89 -10.15
N MET A 43 -9.10 3.66 -9.84
CA MET A 43 -10.18 2.97 -10.55
C MET A 43 -11.44 3.85 -10.64
N LYS A 44 -12.16 3.70 -11.77
CA LYS A 44 -13.36 4.48 -12.06
C LYS A 44 -14.61 3.61 -12.16
N ASP A 45 -15.75 4.21 -11.83
CA ASP A 45 -17.10 3.73 -12.11
C ASP A 45 -17.32 2.28 -11.64
N GLN A 46 -17.79 1.40 -12.53
CA GLN A 46 -18.15 0.03 -12.20
C GLN A 46 -16.93 -0.81 -11.78
N ARG A 47 -15.75 -0.57 -12.36
CA ARG A 47 -14.52 -1.30 -11.98
C ARG A 47 -14.16 -1.02 -10.53
N TRP A 48 -14.26 0.24 -10.12
CA TRP A 48 -14.11 0.64 -8.72
C TRP A 48 -15.16 -0.02 -7.81
N LYS A 49 -16.44 0.01 -8.20
CA LYS A 49 -17.53 -0.62 -7.42
C LYS A 49 -17.27 -2.11 -7.22
N ASN A 50 -16.86 -2.82 -8.28
CA ASN A 50 -16.54 -4.24 -8.23
C ASN A 50 -15.35 -4.52 -7.31
N MET A 51 -14.23 -3.79 -7.47
CA MET A 51 -13.05 -3.99 -6.63
C MET A 51 -13.34 -3.67 -5.16
N ARG A 52 -14.08 -2.59 -4.89
CA ARG A 52 -14.50 -2.24 -3.52
C ARG A 52 -15.35 -3.36 -2.91
N ASN A 53 -16.26 -3.95 -3.67
CA ASN A 53 -17.07 -5.07 -3.21
C ASN A 53 -16.22 -6.33 -2.96
N THR A 54 -15.20 -6.60 -3.77
CA THR A 54 -14.23 -7.68 -3.55
C THR A 54 -13.41 -7.47 -2.28
N LEU A 55 -12.98 -6.23 -1.99
CA LEU A 55 -12.11 -5.93 -0.85
C LEU A 55 -12.88 -5.74 0.48
N THR A 56 -14.16 -5.35 0.44
CA THR A 56 -14.93 -5.05 1.67
C THR A 56 -14.98 -6.24 2.67
N PRO A 57 -15.20 -7.49 2.23
CA PRO A 57 -15.20 -8.66 3.12
C PRO A 57 -13.84 -8.97 3.78
N ILE A 58 -12.74 -8.50 3.19
CA ILE A 58 -11.38 -8.70 3.72
C ILE A 58 -11.18 -7.97 5.06
N PHE A 59 -11.83 -6.82 5.24
CA PHE A 59 -11.68 -5.97 6.44
C PHE A 59 -12.70 -6.29 7.55
N THR A 60 -13.27 -7.50 7.58
CA THR A 60 -14.13 -7.91 8.68
C THR A 60 -13.36 -7.97 10.00
N ALA A 61 -14.06 -7.76 11.12
CA ALA A 61 -13.44 -7.79 12.45
C ALA A 61 -12.72 -9.13 12.75
N ALA A 62 -13.19 -10.24 12.18
CA ALA A 62 -12.54 -11.54 12.34
C ALA A 62 -11.18 -11.61 11.62
N LYS A 63 -11.12 -11.21 10.35
CA LYS A 63 -9.89 -11.19 9.56
C LYS A 63 -8.89 -10.16 10.10
N MET A 64 -9.37 -8.98 10.52
CA MET A 64 -8.54 -7.95 11.17
C MET A 64 -7.92 -8.44 12.48
N ARG A 65 -8.67 -9.19 13.30
CA ARG A 65 -8.12 -9.82 14.51
C ARG A 65 -7.04 -10.85 14.18
N ALA A 66 -7.20 -11.60 13.10
CA ALA A 66 -6.17 -12.54 12.65
C ALA A 66 -4.88 -11.80 12.22
N MET A 67 -5.00 -10.72 11.44
CA MET A 67 -3.86 -9.86 11.05
C MET A 67 -3.20 -9.16 12.25
N PHE A 68 -3.95 -8.86 13.32
CA PHE A 68 -3.42 -8.22 14.52
C PHE A 68 -2.33 -9.04 15.22
N SER A 69 -2.35 -10.37 15.06
CA SER A 69 -1.28 -11.25 15.57
C SER A 69 0.08 -10.90 14.94
N LEU A 70 0.11 -10.65 13.63
CA LEU A 70 1.31 -10.25 12.89
C LEU A 70 1.81 -8.88 13.32
N MET A 71 0.90 -7.93 13.55
CA MET A 71 1.27 -6.60 14.07
C MET A 71 1.92 -6.72 15.45
N THR A 72 1.31 -7.52 16.34
CA THR A 72 1.80 -7.74 17.70
C THR A 72 3.20 -8.35 17.71
N GLU A 73 3.49 -9.26 16.78
CA GLU A 73 4.83 -9.82 16.60
C GLU A 73 5.85 -8.72 16.24
N CYS A 74 5.57 -7.88 15.25
CA CYS A 74 6.44 -6.75 14.89
C CYS A 74 6.63 -5.77 16.06
N PHE A 75 5.56 -5.47 16.81
CA PHE A 75 5.64 -4.64 18.01
C PHE A 75 6.57 -5.25 19.07
N ASN A 76 6.42 -6.54 19.37
CA ASN A 76 7.27 -7.23 20.35
C ASN A 76 8.75 -7.20 19.93
N GLU A 77 9.04 -7.45 18.65
CA GLU A 77 10.41 -7.37 18.14
C GLU A 77 11.01 -5.96 18.29
N SER A 78 10.23 -4.91 18.04
CA SER A 78 10.67 -3.54 18.28
C SER A 78 10.93 -3.28 19.77
N LEU A 79 10.06 -3.76 20.66
CA LEU A 79 10.21 -3.58 22.10
C LEU A 79 11.44 -4.32 22.64
N ASP A 80 11.73 -5.50 22.12
CA ASP A 80 12.92 -6.25 22.50
C ASP A 80 14.20 -5.51 22.15
N ARG A 81 14.21 -4.75 21.04
CA ARG A 81 15.33 -3.87 20.68
C ARG A 81 15.50 -2.69 21.64
N LEU A 82 14.40 -2.08 22.09
CA LEU A 82 14.47 -1.04 23.12
C LEU A 82 14.96 -1.60 24.46
N ARG A 83 14.47 -2.79 24.84
CA ARG A 83 14.93 -3.50 26.03
C ARG A 83 16.42 -3.77 25.93
N GLU A 84 16.91 -4.25 24.79
CA GLU A 84 18.34 -4.46 24.54
C GLU A 84 19.16 -3.18 24.65
N ALA A 85 18.71 -2.08 24.06
CA ALA A 85 19.42 -0.79 24.10
C ALA A 85 19.47 -0.18 25.51
N THR A 86 18.51 -0.51 26.38
CA THR A 86 18.45 -0.05 27.77
C THR A 86 19.10 -1.02 28.78
N LYS A 87 19.62 -2.17 28.32
CA LYS A 87 20.35 -3.12 29.17
C LYS A 87 21.59 -2.42 29.73
N GLY A 88 21.63 -2.22 31.05
CA GLY A 88 22.74 -1.56 31.75
C GLY A 88 22.34 -0.29 32.51
N GLY A 89 21.06 0.12 32.47
CA GLY A 89 20.56 1.26 33.24
C GLY A 89 20.95 2.63 32.67
N THR A 90 21.51 2.65 31.46
CA THR A 90 21.81 3.89 30.73
C THR A 90 20.52 4.45 30.11
N SER A 91 20.25 5.73 30.38
CA SER A 91 19.22 6.47 29.64
C SER A 91 19.62 6.54 28.17
N HIS A 92 18.69 6.25 27.27
CA HIS A 92 18.91 6.30 25.83
C HIS A 92 17.85 7.19 25.19
N ASP A 93 18.30 8.21 24.46
CA ASP A 93 17.39 9.04 23.67
C ASP A 93 16.96 8.27 22.43
N VAL A 94 15.65 8.22 22.18
CA VAL A 94 15.07 7.51 21.04
C VAL A 94 14.40 8.52 20.13
N GLU A 95 14.84 8.56 18.87
CA GLU A 95 14.21 9.37 17.82
C GLU A 95 12.91 8.69 17.38
N LEU A 96 11.78 9.21 17.88
CA LEU A 96 10.48 8.56 17.72
C LEU A 96 10.01 8.48 16.26
N LYS A 97 10.31 9.46 15.41
CA LYS A 97 9.83 9.46 14.02
C LYS A 97 10.42 8.30 13.24
N GLY A 98 11.73 8.12 13.27
CA GLY A 98 12.44 7.03 12.64
C GLY A 98 12.08 5.69 13.26
N TRP A 99 11.90 5.66 14.58
CA TRP A 99 11.44 4.46 15.29
C TRP A 99 10.07 3.98 14.77
N PHE A 100 9.07 4.85 14.76
CA PHE A 100 7.73 4.52 14.29
C PHE A 100 7.68 4.31 12.77
N THR A 101 8.53 5.00 11.99
CA THR A 101 8.64 4.77 10.54
C THR A 101 9.11 3.33 10.25
N ARG A 102 10.10 2.82 11.01
CA ARG A 102 10.56 1.44 10.90
C ARG A 102 9.49 0.44 11.37
N LEU A 103 8.80 0.75 12.47
CA LEU A 103 7.71 -0.09 12.98
C LEU A 103 6.59 -0.24 11.96
N SER A 104 6.10 0.89 11.41
CA SER A 104 5.06 0.91 10.39
C SER A 104 5.51 0.14 9.16
N ASN A 105 6.76 0.32 8.72
CA ASN A 105 7.30 -0.44 7.60
C ASN A 105 7.29 -1.96 7.85
N ASP A 106 7.74 -2.42 9.02
CA ASP A 106 7.79 -3.86 9.35
C ASP A 106 6.37 -4.44 9.48
N ILE A 107 5.43 -3.68 10.04
CA ILE A 107 4.02 -4.04 10.07
C ILE A 107 3.46 -4.18 8.65
N ILE A 108 3.72 -3.22 7.76
CA ILE A 108 3.27 -3.27 6.36
C ILE A 108 3.92 -4.44 5.62
N ALA A 109 5.23 -4.65 5.78
CA ALA A 109 5.94 -5.77 5.19
C ALA A 109 5.30 -7.10 5.60
N SER A 110 4.99 -7.26 6.89
CA SER A 110 4.41 -8.48 7.44
C SER A 110 2.94 -8.68 7.07
N THR A 111 2.13 -7.62 7.13
CA THR A 111 0.67 -7.71 6.97
C THR A 111 0.19 -7.50 5.54
N ALA A 112 0.87 -6.69 4.73
CA ALA A 112 0.49 -6.45 3.34
C ALA A 112 1.26 -7.34 2.36
N PHE A 113 2.56 -7.56 2.61
CA PHE A 113 3.43 -8.31 1.70
C PHE A 113 3.80 -9.71 2.20
N GLY A 114 3.37 -10.09 3.40
CA GLY A 114 3.67 -11.40 3.98
C GLY A 114 5.16 -11.63 4.25
N LEU A 115 5.96 -10.57 4.34
CA LEU A 115 7.39 -10.61 4.57
C LEU A 115 7.73 -10.28 6.02
N LYS A 116 8.61 -11.08 6.62
CA LYS A 116 9.18 -10.74 7.91
C LYS A 116 10.46 -9.93 7.68
N VAL A 117 10.32 -8.61 7.71
CA VAL A 117 11.44 -7.67 7.63
C VAL A 117 11.69 -7.17 9.05
N ASN A 118 12.91 -7.34 9.55
CA ASN A 118 13.31 -6.79 10.84
C ASN A 118 14.20 -5.57 10.59
N SER A 119 13.57 -4.43 10.33
CA SER A 119 14.26 -3.20 9.92
C SER A 119 15.09 -2.55 11.03
N TYR A 120 15.01 -3.07 12.26
CA TYR A 120 15.82 -2.64 13.39
C TYR A 120 17.18 -3.34 13.43
N VAL A 121 17.25 -4.59 12.99
CA VAL A 121 18.50 -5.36 12.86
C VAL A 121 19.18 -5.01 11.55
N ASP A 122 18.45 -5.20 10.45
CA ASP A 122 18.95 -4.89 9.11
C ASP A 122 18.47 -3.50 8.70
N GLN A 123 19.26 -2.50 9.09
CA GLN A 123 18.91 -1.10 8.89
C GLN A 123 18.88 -0.68 7.40
N ASN A 124 19.53 -1.47 6.53
CA ASN A 124 19.66 -1.23 5.09
C ASN A 124 18.88 -2.25 4.26
N ASN A 125 17.86 -2.88 4.83
CA ASN A 125 17.07 -3.85 4.09
C ASN A 125 16.43 -3.20 2.85
N GLU A 126 16.41 -3.97 1.76
CA GLU A 126 15.97 -3.52 0.43
C GLU A 126 14.53 -3.01 0.48
N PHE A 127 13.63 -3.74 1.17
CA PHE A 127 12.22 -3.37 1.33
C PHE A 127 12.03 -1.97 1.95
N TYR A 128 12.71 -1.67 3.05
CA TYR A 128 12.67 -0.38 3.74
C TYR A 128 13.25 0.73 2.86
N SER A 129 14.36 0.47 2.18
CA SER A 129 15.01 1.46 1.31
C SER A 129 14.13 1.84 0.11
N ILE A 130 13.48 0.85 -0.51
CA ILE A 130 12.58 1.06 -1.65
C ILE A 130 11.29 1.73 -1.16
N GLY A 131 10.68 1.23 -0.07
CA GLY A 131 9.47 1.80 0.52
C GLY A 131 9.65 3.27 0.92
N GLN A 132 10.77 3.60 1.56
CA GLN A 132 11.10 4.98 1.89
C GLN A 132 11.29 5.84 0.64
N ALA A 133 11.85 5.30 -0.45
CA ALA A 133 12.03 6.04 -1.69
C ALA A 133 10.74 6.21 -2.51
N ILE A 134 9.70 5.42 -2.26
CA ILE A 134 8.35 5.63 -2.82
C ILE A 134 7.57 6.64 -1.97
N ALA A 135 7.63 6.50 -0.64
CA ALA A 135 6.94 7.40 0.29
C ALA A 135 7.52 8.83 0.29
N ASN A 136 8.85 8.97 0.15
CA ASN A 136 9.51 10.28 0.05
C ASN A 136 9.35 10.87 -1.35
N PHE A 137 8.15 11.33 -1.66
CA PHE A 137 7.81 12.01 -2.90
C PHE A 137 8.46 13.40 -3.00
N ARG A 138 9.78 13.46 -3.19
CA ARG A 138 10.57 14.69 -3.21
C ARG A 138 11.53 14.75 -4.41
N GLY A 139 11.96 15.97 -4.76
CA GLY A 139 12.96 16.20 -5.80
C GLY A 139 12.52 15.72 -7.19
N LYS A 140 13.26 14.76 -7.77
CA LYS A 140 13.05 14.29 -9.15
C LYS A 140 11.68 13.65 -9.38
N GLN A 141 11.13 12.92 -8.41
CA GLN A 141 9.78 12.32 -8.52
C GLN A 141 8.70 13.40 -8.54
N MET A 142 8.82 14.41 -7.68
CA MET A 142 7.89 15.55 -7.66
C MET A 142 7.97 16.35 -8.97
N LEU A 143 9.17 16.53 -9.53
CA LEU A 143 9.33 17.18 -10.84
C LEU A 143 8.67 16.35 -11.96
N LYS A 144 8.94 15.03 -12.02
CA LYS A 144 8.28 14.12 -12.98
C LYS A 144 6.75 14.20 -12.86
N PHE A 145 6.23 14.27 -11.65
CA PHE A 145 4.82 14.42 -11.37
C PHE A 145 4.23 15.73 -11.88
N PHE A 146 4.90 16.85 -11.65
CA PHE A 146 4.47 18.14 -12.16
C PHE A 146 4.46 18.16 -13.69
N ILE A 147 5.49 17.60 -14.33
CA ILE A 147 5.54 17.50 -15.80
C ILE A 147 4.40 16.62 -16.32
N ALA A 148 4.17 15.45 -15.71
CA ALA A 148 3.10 14.55 -16.11
C ALA A 148 1.70 15.18 -15.99
N ASN A 149 1.48 15.99 -14.94
CA ASN A 149 0.20 16.68 -14.74
C ASN A 149 0.03 17.93 -15.61
N ALA A 150 1.08 18.74 -15.79
CA ALA A 150 1.00 20.00 -16.55
C ALA A 150 1.10 19.77 -18.07
N MET A 151 1.84 18.76 -18.50
CA MET A 151 2.15 18.49 -19.91
C MET A 151 2.05 16.98 -20.23
N PRO A 152 0.83 16.41 -20.24
CA PRO A 152 0.63 14.98 -20.47
C PRO A 152 1.15 14.52 -21.85
N LEU A 153 1.13 15.40 -22.86
CA LEU A 153 1.69 15.10 -24.18
C LEU A 153 3.21 14.83 -24.12
N VAL A 154 3.94 15.60 -23.31
CA VAL A 154 5.40 15.46 -23.15
C VAL A 154 5.72 14.16 -22.43
N GLN A 155 4.92 13.79 -21.42
CA GLN A 155 5.07 12.51 -20.74
C GLN A 155 4.81 11.32 -21.68
N LYS A 156 3.77 11.40 -22.53
CA LYS A 156 3.50 10.36 -23.56
C LYS A 156 4.63 10.25 -24.59
N ILE A 157 5.22 11.36 -25.01
CA ILE A 157 6.34 11.36 -25.99
C ILE A 157 7.63 10.82 -25.36
N LEU A 158 7.97 11.23 -24.14
CA LEU A 158 9.19 10.81 -23.47
C LEU A 158 9.08 9.44 -22.78
N GLY A 159 7.86 8.93 -22.59
CA GLY A 159 7.58 7.61 -22.04
C GLY A 159 8.06 7.39 -20.60
N PHE A 160 8.37 8.45 -19.85
CA PHE A 160 8.84 8.30 -18.47
C PHE A 160 7.66 8.04 -17.52
N LYS A 161 7.88 7.16 -16.55
CA LYS A 161 6.95 6.89 -15.46
C LYS A 161 7.24 7.77 -14.24
N VAL A 162 6.18 8.15 -13.52
CA VAL A 162 6.28 8.94 -12.28
C VAL A 162 6.98 8.13 -11.20
N PHE A 163 6.58 6.87 -11.06
CA PHE A 163 7.25 5.88 -10.23
C PHE A 163 8.39 5.21 -11.01
N ASP A 164 9.40 4.79 -10.26
CA ASP A 164 10.55 4.10 -10.83
C ASP A 164 10.14 2.65 -11.18
N ALA A 165 10.29 2.27 -12.45
CA ALA A 165 9.84 0.98 -12.96
C ALA A 165 10.52 -0.18 -12.23
N GLU A 166 11.81 -0.03 -11.87
CA GLU A 166 12.58 -1.04 -11.14
C GLU A 166 11.98 -1.30 -9.75
N LYS A 167 11.55 -0.24 -9.06
CA LYS A 167 10.98 -0.31 -7.71
C LYS A 167 9.58 -0.93 -7.71
N THR A 168 8.75 -0.56 -8.69
CA THR A 168 7.42 -1.18 -8.85
C THR A 168 7.52 -2.63 -9.26
N ASP A 169 8.50 -2.99 -10.09
CA ASP A 169 8.71 -4.37 -10.52
C ASP A 169 9.22 -5.26 -9.38
N TYR A 170 10.03 -4.73 -8.46
CA TYR A 170 10.40 -5.41 -7.22
C TYR A 170 9.16 -5.83 -6.41
N PHE A 171 8.26 -4.90 -6.08
CA PHE A 171 7.06 -5.21 -5.29
C PHE A 171 6.11 -6.15 -6.02
N LYS A 172 5.94 -5.95 -7.34
CA LYS A 172 5.15 -6.84 -8.17
C LYS A 172 5.67 -8.28 -8.13
N ARG A 173 6.98 -8.48 -8.35
CA ARG A 173 7.60 -9.81 -8.27
C ARG A 173 7.43 -10.40 -6.88
N LEU A 174 7.68 -9.61 -5.84
CA LEU A 174 7.55 -10.05 -4.47
C LEU A 174 6.15 -10.61 -4.17
N VAL A 175 5.10 -9.88 -4.55
CA VAL A 175 3.71 -10.31 -4.32
C VAL A 175 3.38 -11.55 -5.15
N ILE A 176 3.71 -11.54 -6.45
CA ILE A 176 3.40 -12.66 -7.36
C ILE A 176 4.12 -13.94 -6.94
N ASP A 177 5.42 -13.86 -6.63
CA ASP A 177 6.22 -15.01 -6.22
C ASP A 177 5.73 -15.54 -4.87
N THR A 178 5.34 -14.66 -3.95
CA THR A 178 4.74 -15.06 -2.67
C THR A 178 3.40 -15.76 -2.86
N MET A 179 2.54 -15.28 -3.76
CA MET A 179 1.26 -15.93 -4.09
C MET A 179 1.50 -17.34 -4.66
N LYS A 180 2.39 -17.48 -5.65
CA LYS A 180 2.73 -18.77 -6.26
C LYS A 180 3.28 -19.77 -5.26
N TYR A 181 4.27 -19.34 -4.48
CA TYR A 181 4.88 -20.17 -3.44
C TYR A 181 3.84 -20.70 -2.44
N ARG A 182 2.87 -19.86 -2.04
CA ARG A 182 1.81 -20.29 -1.12
C ARG A 182 0.83 -21.27 -1.73
N GLN A 183 0.47 -21.07 -3.00
CA GLN A 183 -0.42 -22.00 -3.71
C GLN A 183 0.25 -23.37 -3.86
N GLU A 184 1.54 -23.41 -4.19
CA GLU A 184 2.31 -24.65 -4.34
C GLU A 184 2.49 -25.39 -3.00
N HIS A 185 2.82 -24.65 -1.93
CA HIS A 185 3.12 -25.24 -0.62
C HIS A 185 1.94 -25.27 0.36
N LYS A 186 0.75 -24.81 -0.05
CA LYS A 186 -0.47 -24.73 0.78
C LYS A 186 -0.26 -23.99 2.11
N ILE A 187 0.54 -22.93 2.08
CA ILE A 187 0.82 -22.12 3.26
C ILE A 187 -0.29 -21.10 3.45
N GLN A 188 -0.92 -21.10 4.62
CA GLN A 188 -1.87 -20.06 5.01
C GLN A 188 -1.23 -19.14 6.05
N ARG A 189 -1.28 -17.84 5.78
CA ARG A 189 -0.86 -16.79 6.70
C ARG A 189 -1.93 -15.71 6.70
N PRO A 190 -2.41 -15.22 7.86
CA PRO A 190 -3.50 -14.25 7.92
C PRO A 190 -3.00 -12.84 7.58
N ASP A 191 -2.59 -12.63 6.33
CA ASP A 191 -2.12 -11.36 5.77
C ASP A 191 -2.93 -10.99 4.52
N MET A 192 -2.67 -9.81 3.97
CA MET A 192 -3.41 -9.24 2.84
C MET A 192 -3.30 -10.12 1.59
N ILE A 193 -2.15 -10.75 1.32
CA ILE A 193 -1.98 -11.62 0.16
C ILE A 193 -2.94 -12.81 0.26
N GLN A 194 -3.02 -13.45 1.42
CA GLN A 194 -3.96 -14.56 1.64
C GLN A 194 -5.41 -14.11 1.45
N LEU A 195 -5.76 -12.94 1.99
CA LEU A 195 -7.11 -12.40 1.88
C LEU A 195 -7.48 -12.04 0.43
N LEU A 196 -6.51 -11.57 -0.36
CA LEU A 196 -6.70 -11.27 -1.78
C LEU A 196 -6.82 -12.54 -2.62
N ILE A 197 -6.09 -13.62 -2.29
CA ILE A 197 -6.27 -14.94 -2.91
C ILE A 197 -7.69 -15.45 -2.65
N GLU A 198 -8.14 -15.43 -1.39
CA GLU A 198 -9.50 -15.86 -1.01
C GLU A 198 -10.57 -15.02 -1.71
N ALA A 199 -10.42 -13.69 -1.74
CA ALA A 199 -11.39 -12.81 -2.40
C ALA A 199 -11.44 -13.01 -3.93
N ARG A 200 -10.33 -13.42 -4.55
CA ARG A 200 -10.29 -13.79 -5.98
C ARG A 200 -11.06 -15.08 -6.25
N GLU A 201 -11.04 -16.04 -5.31
CA GLU A 201 -11.77 -17.30 -5.43
C GLU A 201 -13.28 -17.13 -5.13
N GLU A 202 -13.65 -16.22 -4.23
CA GLU A 202 -15.04 -15.98 -3.82
C GLU A 202 -15.83 -15.08 -4.79
N THR A 203 -15.15 -14.39 -5.72
CA THR A 203 -15.81 -13.45 -6.64
C THR A 203 -15.77 -13.94 -8.09
N ASP A 204 -16.87 -13.76 -8.83
CA ASP A 204 -16.93 -14.05 -10.28
C ASP A 204 -16.12 -13.05 -11.14
N GLN A 205 -15.31 -12.19 -10.52
CA GLN A 205 -14.52 -11.16 -11.20
C GLN A 205 -13.12 -11.71 -11.51
N ASN A 206 -12.76 -11.74 -12.79
CA ASN A 206 -11.42 -12.12 -13.23
C ASN A 206 -10.43 -10.96 -13.05
N TRP A 207 -10.00 -10.72 -11.81
CA TRP A 207 -8.92 -9.77 -11.52
C TRP A 207 -7.60 -10.27 -12.08
N SER A 208 -6.86 -9.36 -12.73
CA SER A 208 -5.50 -9.64 -13.18
C SER A 208 -4.52 -9.62 -12.00
N ASP A 209 -3.34 -10.21 -12.18
CA ASP A 209 -2.32 -10.16 -11.12
C ASP A 209 -1.89 -8.71 -10.84
N ASP A 210 -1.90 -7.83 -11.85
CA ASP A 210 -1.62 -6.40 -11.69
C ASP A 210 -2.68 -5.69 -10.83
N ASP A 211 -3.96 -6.05 -10.97
CA ASP A 211 -5.03 -5.50 -10.13
C ASP A 211 -4.87 -5.87 -8.66
N ILE A 212 -4.44 -7.11 -8.39
CA ILE A 212 -4.22 -7.64 -7.04
C ILE A 212 -2.98 -7.00 -6.41
N VAL A 213 -1.86 -6.94 -7.13
CA VAL A 213 -0.62 -6.30 -6.69
C VAL A 213 -0.86 -4.83 -6.35
N ALA A 214 -1.63 -4.13 -7.19
CA ALA A 214 -1.96 -2.73 -6.95
C ALA A 214 -2.68 -2.50 -5.61
N GLN A 215 -3.43 -3.48 -5.07
CA GLN A 215 -4.08 -3.33 -3.77
C GLN A 215 -3.10 -3.47 -2.60
N CYS A 216 -2.10 -4.34 -2.72
CA CYS A 216 -1.02 -4.46 -1.73
C CYS A 216 -0.20 -3.16 -1.66
N GLU A 217 0.12 -2.57 -2.81
CA GLU A 217 0.83 -1.30 -2.89
C GLU A 217 0.00 -0.13 -2.38
N PHE A 218 -1.31 -0.09 -2.69
CA PHE A 218 -2.21 0.97 -2.22
C PHE A 218 -2.30 1.06 -0.69
N HIS A 219 -2.40 -0.08 0.00
CA HIS A 219 -2.45 -0.10 1.48
C HIS A 219 -1.12 0.32 2.12
N SER A 220 0.01 0.10 1.46
CA SER A 220 1.33 0.50 1.96
C SER A 220 1.55 2.02 2.00
N ASN A 221 0.93 2.77 1.07
CA ASN A 221 1.14 4.21 0.90
C ASN A 221 0.21 5.11 1.74
N HIS A 222 -0.75 4.56 2.48
CA HIS A 222 -1.67 5.33 3.35
C HIS A 222 -1.39 5.13 4.85
N LEU A 223 -0.44 4.26 5.22
CA LEU A 223 -0.05 3.97 6.60
C LEU A 223 1.30 4.63 6.99
N SER A 224 1.90 5.41 6.09
CA SER A 224 3.15 6.18 6.30
C SER A 224 2.88 7.66 6.54
#